data_AF-A0A8C9MR83-F1
#
_entry.id   AF-A0A8C9MR83-F1
#
_cell.length_a   1.000
_cell.length_b   1.000
_cell.length_c   1.000
_cell.angle_alpha   90.00
_cell.angle_beta   90.00
_cell.angle_gamma   90.00
#
_symmetry.space_group_name_H-M   'P 1'
#
loop_
_entity.id
_entity.type
_entity.pdbx_description
1 polymer ?
#
loop_
_entity_poly.entity_id
_entity_poly.type
_entity_poly.pdbx_seq_one_letter_code
_entity_poly.pdbx_strand_id
1 'polypeptide(L)'
;MPGSFPRNLLDMDTFSKSDPGGWQSRFGRTEVIDNTLNPDFVRKFVLDYYFEEKQNLRFDVYNVDSKSCSALKQDFLGQAFVALGEVIGSQRGREVGGSHTVSPPPAPLDPSLGVPGKRCGTILLLAEELSNCRDIVTMQLCANKLDKKDFFGKSDPFLVFYRSNEDGTFTICHKTEVVKNTLNPVWQPFTIPVRALCNGDYDRTVKIDVYDWDRDGSHDFIGEFATSYRELSRAQSQFTVYEVLNPRKKCKKKKYVNSGTVTLLSFSVESEFTFVDYIRGGTQLNFTVAIDFTASNGLPSQPTSLHYVSPYQLSAYALALKAVGEIIQDYDSDKLFPAYGFGAKVPPDGKISHQFPLNNNVENPSCAGIEGVLESYLQSLRTVQLYGPTNFAPVINQVAGIAAQVTDGSQYHVLLIITDGVISDMLQTKEAIVTASSLPMSIIIVGVGPAEFEAMEELDGDEVRLSSRGRYAERDIVQFVPFRDYVDDSGNQVLSMARLAKDVLAEIPEQLLSYMKTRDIKPRRADPE
;
A
#
# COMPACT_ATOMS: atom_id res chain seq x y z
N MET A 1 -3.00 -11.66 -41.39
CA MET A 1 -3.14 -13.13 -41.42
C MET A 1 -3.61 -13.60 -40.05
N PRO A 2 -4.53 -14.57 -39.94
CA PRO A 2 -5.23 -14.85 -38.69
C PRO A 2 -4.35 -15.72 -37.77
N GLY A 3 -4.10 -15.23 -36.56
CA GLY A 3 -3.47 -15.97 -35.47
C GLY A 3 -4.46 -16.10 -34.31
N SER A 4 -4.75 -17.34 -33.96
CA SER A 4 -5.69 -17.83 -32.96
C SER A 4 -5.55 -17.20 -31.56
N PHE A 5 -6.67 -16.81 -30.97
CA PHE A 5 -6.79 -16.64 -29.52
C PHE A 5 -6.72 -18.02 -28.82
N PRO A 6 -5.82 -18.24 -27.84
CA PRO A 6 -5.94 -19.38 -26.96
C PRO A 6 -7.11 -19.14 -25.98
N ARG A 7 -8.14 -19.96 -26.09
CA ARG A 7 -9.06 -20.28 -24.98
C ARG A 7 -8.56 -21.59 -24.37
N ASN A 8 -8.57 -21.68 -23.04
CA ASN A 8 -7.92 -22.70 -22.19
C ASN A 8 -6.42 -22.45 -21.94
N LEU A 9 -6.11 -21.36 -21.23
CA LEU A 9 -4.87 -21.30 -20.47
C LEU A 9 -4.98 -22.33 -19.34
N LEU A 10 -3.99 -23.23 -19.27
CA LEU A 10 -3.78 -24.03 -18.08
C LEU A 10 -3.46 -23.06 -16.94
N ASP A 11 -4.17 -23.22 -15.83
CA ASP A 11 -3.78 -22.67 -14.54
C ASP A 11 -2.35 -23.16 -14.22
N MET A 12 -1.41 -22.22 -14.13
CA MET A 12 -0.02 -22.47 -13.74
C MET A 12 0.26 -21.98 -12.32
N ASP A 13 -0.77 -21.83 -11.47
CA ASP A 13 -0.58 -21.90 -10.03
C ASP A 13 -0.25 -23.34 -9.63
N THR A 14 0.99 -23.72 -9.87
CA THR A 14 1.61 -24.82 -9.14
C THR A 14 2.80 -24.26 -8.39
N PHE A 15 2.48 -23.67 -7.23
CA PHE A 15 3.36 -23.62 -6.08
C PHE A 15 4.06 -24.96 -5.94
N SER A 16 5.31 -25.07 -6.43
CA SER A 16 6.15 -26.22 -6.14
C SER A 16 6.55 -26.14 -4.67
N LYS A 17 5.74 -26.78 -3.83
CA LYS A 17 6.06 -27.15 -2.46
C LYS A 17 7.24 -28.12 -2.48
N SER A 18 8.43 -27.60 -2.20
CA SER A 18 9.52 -28.37 -1.58
C SER A 18 10.65 -27.39 -1.21
N ASP A 19 10.82 -27.21 0.10
CA ASP A 19 11.89 -26.53 0.84
C ASP A 19 11.52 -25.15 1.45
N PRO A 20 11.15 -25.09 2.75
CA PRO A 20 10.81 -23.85 3.47
C PRO A 20 12.05 -23.01 3.85
N GLY A 21 13.04 -22.93 2.96
CA GLY A 21 14.27 -22.15 3.17
C GLY A 21 15.16 -21.99 1.93
N GLY A 22 14.68 -22.40 0.75
CA GLY A 22 15.42 -22.24 -0.50
C GLY A 22 15.17 -20.87 -1.12
N TRP A 23 16.23 -20.14 -1.46
CA TRP A 23 16.13 -19.01 -2.39
C TRP A 23 15.45 -19.50 -3.68
N GLN A 24 14.38 -18.82 -4.10
CA GLN A 24 13.68 -19.14 -5.35
C GLN A 24 14.61 -19.01 -6.56
N SER A 25 14.21 -19.64 -7.66
CA SER A 25 14.95 -19.73 -8.92
C SER A 25 15.54 -18.40 -9.40
N ARG A 26 16.69 -18.47 -10.08
CA ARG A 26 17.40 -17.32 -10.62
C ARG A 26 16.45 -16.39 -11.41
N PHE A 27 16.19 -15.20 -10.85
CA PHE A 27 15.31 -14.19 -11.48
C PHE A 27 15.84 -13.69 -12.82
N GLY A 28 17.16 -13.49 -12.91
CA GLY A 28 17.78 -13.00 -14.14
C GLY A 28 19.30 -13.02 -14.13
N ARG A 29 19.89 -12.49 -15.19
CA ARG A 29 21.33 -12.30 -15.37
C ARG A 29 21.58 -11.04 -16.20
N THR A 30 22.48 -10.19 -15.76
CA THR A 30 22.97 -9.06 -16.57
C THR A 30 23.77 -9.55 -17.77
N GLU A 31 24.05 -8.66 -18.71
CA GLU A 31 25.08 -8.88 -19.72
C GLU A 31 26.47 -9.00 -19.09
N VAL A 32 27.41 -9.60 -19.84
CA VAL A 32 28.83 -9.63 -19.48
C VAL A 32 29.49 -8.39 -20.05
N ILE A 33 30.24 -7.66 -19.23
CA ILE A 33 30.98 -6.47 -19.65
C ILE A 33 32.47 -6.80 -19.62
N ASP A 34 33.10 -6.74 -20.79
CA ASP A 34 34.51 -7.09 -20.94
C ASP A 34 35.42 -5.97 -20.42
N ASN A 35 36.50 -6.36 -19.73
CA ASN A 35 37.64 -5.50 -19.37
C ASN A 35 37.29 -4.24 -18.54
N THR A 36 36.45 -4.36 -17.52
CA THR A 36 36.17 -3.27 -16.57
C THR A 36 36.22 -3.72 -15.11
N LEU A 37 36.62 -2.81 -14.21
CA LEU A 37 36.52 -2.97 -12.76
C LEU A 37 35.28 -2.27 -12.17
N ASN A 38 34.61 -1.43 -12.96
CA ASN A 38 33.40 -0.70 -12.59
C ASN A 38 32.35 -0.92 -13.69
N PRO A 39 31.69 -2.09 -13.72
CA PRO A 39 30.69 -2.40 -14.74
C PRO A 39 29.39 -1.62 -14.51
N ASP A 40 28.97 -0.85 -15.52
CA ASP A 40 27.64 -0.23 -15.59
C ASP A 40 26.73 -1.07 -16.48
N PHE A 41 25.74 -1.74 -15.87
CA PHE A 41 24.85 -2.64 -16.59
C PHE A 41 23.68 -1.89 -17.22
N VAL A 42 23.39 -2.18 -18.49
CA VAL A 42 22.26 -1.66 -19.26
C VAL A 42 21.01 -2.48 -18.99
N ARG A 43 21.12 -3.80 -18.79
CA ARG A 43 19.96 -4.64 -18.54
C ARG A 43 19.30 -4.30 -17.20
N LYS A 44 18.05 -3.83 -17.27
CA LYS A 44 17.18 -3.63 -16.12
C LYS A 44 16.37 -4.89 -15.80
N PHE A 45 15.99 -5.05 -14.53
CA PHE A 45 15.09 -6.10 -14.06
C PHE A 45 13.76 -5.47 -13.63
N VAL A 46 12.65 -6.01 -14.11
CA VAL A 46 11.29 -5.57 -13.75
C VAL A 46 10.78 -6.50 -12.67
N LEU A 47 10.43 -5.96 -11.51
CA LEU A 47 9.97 -6.69 -10.33
C LEU A 47 8.64 -6.09 -9.88
N ASP A 48 7.70 -6.93 -9.47
CA ASP A 48 6.52 -6.48 -8.75
C ASP A 48 6.92 -6.14 -7.31
N TYR A 49 6.39 -5.04 -6.79
CA TYR A 49 6.68 -4.55 -5.44
C TYR A 49 5.43 -4.68 -4.57
N TYR A 50 5.61 -5.31 -3.41
CA TYR A 50 4.58 -5.52 -2.40
C TYR A 50 5.09 -4.94 -1.08
N PHE A 51 4.44 -3.88 -0.60
CA PHE A 51 4.84 -3.18 0.63
C PHE A 51 4.80 -4.12 1.85
N GLU A 52 3.81 -5.00 1.84
CA GLU A 52 3.43 -5.90 2.89
C GLU A 52 4.22 -7.23 2.88
N GLU A 53 5.20 -7.38 1.98
CA GLU A 53 6.03 -8.58 1.87
C GLU A 53 7.54 -8.27 2.00
N LYS A 54 8.25 -9.13 2.73
CA LYS A 54 9.72 -9.07 2.78
C LYS A 54 10.34 -9.72 1.54
N GLN A 55 10.53 -8.92 0.50
CA GLN A 55 11.08 -9.39 -0.77
C GLN A 55 12.62 -9.37 -0.76
N ASN A 56 13.23 -10.47 -0.30
CA ASN A 56 14.69 -10.61 -0.22
C ASN A 56 15.33 -10.83 -1.60
N LEU A 57 16.33 -10.02 -1.94
CA LEU A 57 17.12 -10.11 -3.16
C LEU A 57 18.53 -10.60 -2.85
N ARG A 58 19.02 -11.53 -3.67
CA ARG A 58 20.39 -12.04 -3.65
C ARG A 58 21.09 -11.71 -4.96
N PHE A 59 22.27 -11.10 -4.87
CA PHE A 59 23.12 -10.76 -5.99
C PHE A 59 24.40 -11.58 -5.92
N ASP A 60 24.62 -12.43 -6.92
CA ASP A 60 25.86 -13.20 -7.08
C ASP A 60 26.69 -12.60 -8.21
N VAL A 61 27.94 -12.23 -7.92
CA VAL A 61 28.85 -11.59 -8.86
C VAL A 61 29.92 -12.59 -9.30
N TYR A 62 30.13 -12.68 -10.61
CA TYR A 62 31.08 -13.60 -11.23
C TYR A 62 32.00 -12.86 -12.20
N ASN A 63 33.27 -13.22 -12.19
CA ASN A 63 34.22 -12.91 -13.25
C ASN A 63 34.09 -13.98 -14.35
N VAL A 64 33.87 -13.54 -15.58
CA VAL A 64 33.69 -14.43 -16.73
C VAL A 64 34.96 -14.41 -17.57
N ASP A 65 35.70 -15.51 -17.59
CA ASP A 65 36.84 -15.65 -18.50
C ASP A 65 36.35 -15.85 -19.94
N SER A 66 36.79 -14.94 -20.82
CA SER A 66 36.60 -14.94 -22.28
C SER A 66 36.87 -16.28 -22.99
N LYS A 67 37.60 -17.22 -22.36
CA LYS A 67 38.04 -18.47 -22.99
C LYS A 67 37.18 -19.71 -22.74
N SER A 68 36.13 -19.65 -21.91
CA SER A 68 35.30 -20.84 -21.62
C SER A 68 33.82 -20.66 -21.98
N CYS A 69 33.35 -21.40 -22.99
CA CYS A 69 31.94 -21.45 -23.42
C CYS A 69 31.00 -22.28 -22.51
N SER A 70 31.45 -22.78 -21.35
CA SER A 70 30.60 -23.56 -20.45
C SER A 70 30.25 -22.75 -19.20
N ALA A 71 28.97 -22.77 -18.81
CA ALA A 71 28.43 -22.09 -17.63
C ALA A 71 29.01 -22.56 -16.27
N LEU A 72 30.01 -23.46 -16.29
CA LEU A 72 30.55 -24.19 -15.14
C LEU A 72 31.95 -23.71 -14.69
N LYS A 73 32.55 -22.71 -15.36
CA LYS A 73 33.88 -22.17 -14.99
C LYS A 73 33.87 -20.64 -14.92
N GLN A 74 32.99 -20.07 -14.10
CA GLN A 74 33.02 -18.65 -13.79
C GLN A 74 33.62 -18.47 -12.39
N ASP A 75 34.57 -17.55 -12.24
CA ASP A 75 35.19 -17.28 -10.96
C ASP A 75 34.23 -16.45 -10.11
N PHE A 76 33.74 -17.02 -9.01
CA PHE A 76 32.85 -16.32 -8.09
C PHE A 76 33.60 -15.21 -7.35
N LEU A 77 33.12 -13.97 -7.46
CA LEU A 77 33.75 -12.79 -6.83
C LEU A 77 33.14 -12.48 -5.46
N GLY A 78 31.83 -12.69 -5.31
CA GLY A 78 31.13 -12.43 -4.05
C GLY A 78 29.62 -12.41 -4.21
N GLN A 79 28.92 -12.32 -3.07
CA GLN A 79 27.48 -12.20 -3.01
C GLN A 79 27.04 -11.06 -2.08
N ALA A 80 25.86 -10.52 -2.34
CA ALA A 80 25.21 -9.51 -1.51
C ALA A 80 23.71 -9.84 -1.32
N PHE A 81 23.17 -9.42 -0.18
CA PHE A 81 21.76 -9.62 0.18
C PHE A 81 21.14 -8.28 0.58
N VAL A 82 19.91 -8.04 0.14
CA VAL A 82 19.18 -6.80 0.45
C VAL A 82 17.68 -7.04 0.29
N ALA A 83 16.83 -6.46 1.14
CA ALA A 83 15.39 -6.49 0.91
C ALA A 83 15.00 -5.38 -0.08
N LEU A 84 14.06 -5.65 -0.99
CA LEU A 84 13.58 -4.65 -1.96
C LEU A 84 13.01 -3.42 -1.25
N GLY A 85 12.29 -3.61 -0.14
CA GLY A 85 11.79 -2.53 0.72
C GLY A 85 12.88 -1.57 1.18
N GLU A 86 14.06 -2.07 1.57
CA GLU A 86 15.18 -1.21 1.98
C GLU A 86 15.81 -0.43 0.80
N VAL A 87 15.74 -0.96 -0.43
CA VAL A 87 16.18 -0.23 -1.62
C VAL A 87 15.19 0.91 -1.92
N ILE A 88 13.89 0.64 -1.80
CA ILE A 88 12.82 1.63 -2.00
C ILE A 88 12.80 2.70 -0.90
N GLY A 89 13.03 2.31 0.36
CA GLY A 89 13.14 3.20 1.51
C GLY A 89 14.38 4.10 1.49
N SER A 90 15.37 3.79 0.66
CA SER A 90 16.57 4.61 0.51
C SER A 90 16.33 5.80 -0.45
N GLN A 91 16.53 7.02 0.04
CA GLN A 91 16.31 8.26 -0.74
C GLN A 91 17.21 8.38 -1.99
N ARG A 92 18.35 7.67 -2.06
CA ARG A 92 19.39 7.87 -3.09
C ARG A 92 19.85 6.59 -3.79
N GLY A 93 19.06 5.51 -3.70
CA GLY A 93 19.55 4.17 -4.02
C GLY A 93 20.51 3.66 -2.95
N ARG A 94 20.82 2.37 -2.99
CA ARG A 94 21.60 1.72 -1.94
C ARG A 94 22.92 1.22 -2.47
N GLU A 95 24.01 1.65 -1.84
CA GLU A 95 25.29 0.96 -1.90
C GLU A 95 25.21 -0.27 -1.01
N VAL A 96 25.20 -1.45 -1.61
CA VAL A 96 25.32 -2.71 -0.89
C VAL A 96 26.79 -3.13 -0.99
N GLY A 97 27.54 -2.92 0.09
CA GLY A 97 28.92 -3.39 0.18
C GLY A 97 28.97 -4.92 0.08
N GLY A 98 29.89 -5.45 -0.73
CA GLY A 98 30.17 -6.88 -0.75
C GLY A 98 30.84 -7.31 0.55
N SER A 99 30.03 -7.70 1.54
CA SER A 99 30.49 -8.28 2.80
C SER A 99 29.67 -9.52 3.14
N HIS A 100 30.38 -10.62 3.42
CA HIS A 100 29.84 -11.85 4.00
C HIS A 100 29.47 -11.63 5.48
N THR A 101 28.39 -10.93 5.82
CA THR A 101 27.78 -11.01 7.17
C THR A 101 26.38 -10.39 7.22
N VAL A 102 25.35 -11.24 7.23
CA VAL A 102 24.25 -11.19 8.21
C VAL A 102 24.04 -12.64 8.68
N SER A 103 23.85 -12.83 9.98
CA SER A 103 23.92 -14.06 10.80
C SER A 103 23.15 -15.31 10.29
N PRO A 104 23.44 -16.49 10.88
CA PRO A 104 24.21 -17.59 10.28
C PRO A 104 23.47 -18.36 9.16
N PRO A 105 24.18 -18.88 8.14
CA PRO A 105 23.62 -19.88 7.24
C PRO A 105 23.46 -21.23 7.96
N PRO A 106 22.42 -22.03 7.66
CA PRO A 106 22.43 -23.44 8.01
C PRO A 106 23.61 -24.10 7.28
N ALA A 107 24.56 -24.61 8.07
CA ALA A 107 25.66 -25.46 7.62
C ALA A 107 25.13 -26.69 6.83
N PRO A 108 25.91 -27.31 5.93
CA PRO A 108 27.38 -27.27 5.83
C PRO A 108 27.93 -26.34 4.76
N LEU A 109 29.05 -25.70 5.10
CA LEU A 109 29.88 -24.85 4.27
C LEU A 109 30.32 -25.56 2.97
N ASP A 110 29.94 -25.00 1.83
CA ASP A 110 30.49 -25.36 0.52
C ASP A 110 31.91 -24.75 0.38
N PRO A 111 32.94 -25.54 0.00
CA PRO A 111 34.33 -25.08 -0.19
C PRO A 111 34.56 -24.07 -1.33
N SER A 112 33.53 -23.46 -1.90
CA SER A 112 33.60 -22.44 -2.95
C SER A 112 33.58 -20.98 -2.45
N LEU A 113 33.54 -20.74 -1.13
CA LEU A 113 33.60 -19.37 -0.57
C LEU A 113 34.99 -18.75 -0.72
N GLY A 114 35.05 -17.55 -1.30
CA GLY A 114 36.25 -16.73 -1.47
C GLY A 114 36.98 -16.37 -0.15
N VAL A 115 38.10 -15.65 -0.27
CA VAL A 115 39.03 -15.38 0.84
C VAL A 115 38.33 -14.65 2.00
N PRO A 116 38.27 -15.23 3.22
CA PRO A 116 37.65 -14.60 4.38
C PRO A 116 38.28 -13.24 4.72
N GLY A 117 37.46 -12.22 4.96
CA GLY A 117 37.90 -10.92 5.52
C GLY A 117 38.38 -9.87 4.52
N LYS A 118 38.26 -10.08 3.19
CA LYS A 118 38.49 -9.02 2.18
C LYS A 118 37.16 -8.47 1.65
N ARG A 119 37.02 -7.14 1.58
CA ARG A 119 35.93 -6.50 0.83
C ARG A 119 36.17 -6.75 -0.67
N CYS A 120 35.22 -7.39 -1.34
CA CYS A 120 35.34 -7.76 -2.76
C CYS A 120 34.77 -6.71 -3.74
N GLY A 121 34.35 -5.55 -3.24
CA GLY A 121 33.74 -4.46 -4.03
C GLY A 121 32.39 -4.01 -3.43
N THR A 122 31.69 -3.13 -4.14
CA THR A 122 30.37 -2.60 -3.78
C THR A 122 29.44 -2.74 -4.98
N ILE A 123 28.17 -3.08 -4.73
CA ILE A 123 27.10 -3.07 -5.75
C ILE A 123 26.24 -1.84 -5.48
N LEU A 124 26.09 -0.98 -6.49
CA LEU A 124 25.14 0.13 -6.44
C LEU A 124 23.81 -0.32 -7.04
N LEU A 125 22.73 -0.22 -6.26
CA LEU A 125 21.39 -0.59 -6.68
C LEU A 125 20.50 0.65 -6.78
N LEU A 126 19.91 0.84 -7.96
CA LEU A 126 18.92 1.87 -8.25
C LEU A 126 17.61 1.19 -8.62
N ALA A 127 16.55 1.48 -7.87
CA ALA A 127 15.18 1.10 -8.21
C ALA A 127 14.46 2.29 -8.82
N GLU A 128 13.58 2.05 -9.79
CA GLU A 128 12.70 3.04 -10.41
C GLU A 128 11.31 2.43 -10.53
N GLU A 129 10.28 3.13 -10.09
CA GLU A 129 8.91 2.65 -10.26
C GLU A 129 8.51 2.77 -11.73
N LEU A 130 8.07 1.66 -12.31
CA LEU A 130 7.66 1.58 -13.71
C LEU A 130 6.19 1.98 -13.86
N SER A 131 5.87 3.25 -13.64
CA SER A 131 4.52 3.74 -13.89
C SER A 131 4.39 4.28 -15.33
N ASN A 132 3.67 3.57 -16.18
CA ASN A 132 3.29 4.07 -17.49
C ASN A 132 2.15 5.10 -17.35
N CYS A 133 2.50 6.38 -17.24
CA CYS A 133 1.59 7.54 -17.13
C CYS A 133 0.70 7.55 -15.87
N ARG A 134 1.11 8.32 -14.86
CA ARG A 134 0.41 8.51 -13.56
C ARG A 134 -0.64 9.62 -13.58
N ASP A 135 -0.85 10.26 -14.71
CA ASP A 135 -1.74 11.41 -14.75
C ASP A 135 -3.19 10.96 -14.69
N ILE A 136 -3.96 11.65 -13.87
CA ILE A 136 -5.41 11.59 -13.83
C ILE A 136 -5.96 12.89 -14.40
N VAL A 137 -7.12 12.79 -15.03
CA VAL A 137 -7.85 13.93 -15.56
C VAL A 137 -9.10 14.12 -14.75
N THR A 138 -9.27 15.28 -14.13
CA THR A 138 -10.53 15.69 -13.51
C THR A 138 -11.26 16.62 -14.46
N MET A 139 -12.51 16.30 -14.78
CA MET A 139 -13.32 17.11 -15.70
C MET A 139 -14.76 17.24 -15.24
N GLN A 140 -15.38 18.36 -15.60
CA GLN A 140 -16.80 18.59 -15.41
C GLN A 140 -17.42 18.99 -16.74
N LEU A 141 -18.58 18.40 -17.06
CA LEU A 141 -19.31 18.69 -18.28
C LEU A 141 -20.75 19.11 -17.96
N CYS A 142 -21.33 19.88 -18.88
CA CYS A 142 -22.77 20.07 -18.93
C CYS A 142 -23.27 19.86 -20.36
N ALA A 143 -24.57 19.61 -20.52
CA ALA A 143 -25.20 19.63 -21.82
C ALA A 143 -26.31 20.68 -21.88
N ASN A 144 -26.71 21.03 -23.10
CA ASN A 144 -27.73 22.03 -23.37
C ASN A 144 -28.60 21.58 -24.54
N LYS A 145 -29.91 21.73 -24.38
CA LYS A 145 -30.94 21.42 -25.38
C LYS A 145 -30.83 20.01 -25.96
N LEU A 146 -30.58 19.02 -25.09
CA LEU A 146 -30.62 17.62 -25.50
C LEU A 146 -31.99 17.24 -26.07
N ASP A 147 -32.02 16.28 -26.99
CA ASP A 147 -33.28 15.72 -27.50
C ASP A 147 -34.03 14.97 -26.39
N LYS A 148 -35.28 15.37 -26.14
CA LYS A 148 -36.21 14.60 -25.29
C LYS A 148 -36.52 13.23 -25.91
N LYS A 149 -36.41 12.15 -25.13
CA LYS A 149 -36.85 10.80 -25.57
C LYS A 149 -38.07 10.27 -24.83
N ASP A 150 -38.22 10.59 -23.54
CA ASP A 150 -39.39 10.18 -22.76
C ASP A 150 -40.72 10.77 -23.24
N PHE A 151 -41.80 9.98 -23.13
CA PHE A 151 -43.16 10.47 -23.42
C PHE A 151 -43.69 11.40 -22.31
N PHE A 152 -43.54 11.01 -21.04
CA PHE A 152 -44.05 11.72 -19.87
C PHE A 152 -42.93 12.31 -19.00
N GLY A 153 -42.08 13.15 -19.59
CA GLY A 153 -40.98 13.79 -18.87
C GLY A 153 -40.08 14.57 -19.82
N LYS A 154 -38.93 15.00 -19.34
CA LYS A 154 -37.72 15.21 -20.13
C LYS A 154 -36.83 13.98 -19.91
N SER A 155 -35.79 13.85 -20.73
CA SER A 155 -34.79 12.81 -20.59
C SER A 155 -34.10 12.81 -19.21
N ASP A 156 -33.56 11.66 -18.86
CA ASP A 156 -32.68 11.33 -17.75
C ASP A 156 -31.23 11.11 -18.27
N PRO A 157 -30.52 12.14 -18.76
CA PRO A 157 -29.28 11.96 -19.50
C PRO A 157 -28.06 11.53 -18.66
N PHE A 158 -27.22 10.69 -19.27
CA PHE A 158 -25.87 10.34 -18.79
C PHE A 158 -24.88 10.18 -19.96
N LEU A 159 -23.58 10.27 -19.66
CA LEU A 159 -22.49 10.12 -20.62
C LEU A 159 -21.78 8.78 -20.46
N VAL A 160 -21.33 8.21 -21.57
CA VAL A 160 -20.44 7.05 -21.60
C VAL A 160 -19.20 7.38 -22.43
N PHE A 161 -18.03 7.28 -21.79
CA PHE A 161 -16.74 7.54 -22.42
C PHE A 161 -16.13 6.23 -22.91
N TYR A 162 -15.66 6.26 -24.15
CA TYR A 162 -15.00 5.14 -24.81
C TYR A 162 -13.63 5.56 -25.33
N ARG A 163 -12.62 4.72 -25.08
CA ARG A 163 -11.31 4.79 -25.74
C ARG A 163 -11.30 3.90 -26.98
N SER A 164 -10.76 4.37 -28.10
CA SER A 164 -10.50 3.52 -29.27
C SER A 164 -9.31 2.57 -29.04
N ASN A 165 -9.42 1.35 -29.53
CA ASN A 165 -8.37 0.33 -29.49
C ASN A 165 -7.68 0.22 -30.86
N GLU A 166 -6.52 -0.44 -30.90
CA GLU A 166 -5.73 -0.61 -32.14
C GLU A 166 -6.45 -1.45 -33.20
N ASP A 167 -7.33 -2.35 -32.76
CA ASP A 167 -8.19 -3.18 -33.62
C ASP A 167 -9.45 -2.44 -34.11
N GLY A 168 -9.58 -1.15 -33.80
CA GLY A 168 -10.73 -0.31 -34.17
C GLY A 168 -11.96 -0.50 -33.28
N THR A 169 -11.88 -1.34 -32.23
CA THR A 169 -12.95 -1.47 -31.23
C THR A 169 -12.91 -0.34 -30.21
N PHE A 170 -13.93 -0.25 -29.36
CA PHE A 170 -14.03 0.74 -28.30
C PHE A 170 -14.19 0.08 -26.94
N THR A 171 -13.45 0.57 -25.94
CA THR A 171 -13.55 0.12 -24.55
C THR A 171 -14.09 1.25 -23.68
N ILE A 172 -15.06 0.95 -22.83
CA ILE A 172 -15.60 1.93 -21.86
C ILE A 172 -14.51 2.28 -20.86
N CYS A 173 -14.25 3.57 -20.67
CA CYS A 173 -13.34 4.07 -19.64
C CYS A 173 -14.07 4.76 -18.49
N HIS A 174 -15.28 5.30 -18.70
CA HIS A 174 -16.06 5.95 -17.64
C HIS A 174 -17.55 6.07 -17.97
N LYS A 175 -18.40 6.19 -16.93
CA LYS A 175 -19.82 6.54 -17.02
C LYS A 175 -20.16 7.56 -15.95
N THR A 176 -20.85 8.63 -16.32
CA THR A 176 -21.33 9.63 -15.36
C THR A 176 -22.57 9.12 -14.61
N GLU A 177 -22.99 9.86 -13.59
CA GLU A 177 -24.30 9.70 -12.99
C GLU A 177 -25.43 10.08 -13.95
N VAL A 178 -26.64 9.60 -13.63
CA VAL A 178 -27.88 9.91 -14.33
C VAL A 178 -28.50 11.16 -13.71
N VAL A 179 -28.72 12.21 -14.52
CA VAL A 179 -29.39 13.44 -14.08
C VAL A 179 -30.83 13.42 -14.54
N LYS A 180 -31.78 13.31 -13.61
CA LYS A 180 -33.19 13.06 -13.96
C LYS A 180 -33.93 14.28 -14.51
N ASN A 181 -34.83 14.05 -15.45
CA ASN A 181 -35.86 14.95 -15.97
C ASN A 181 -35.31 16.31 -16.42
N THR A 182 -34.26 16.30 -17.23
CA THR A 182 -33.62 17.52 -17.75
C THR A 182 -33.09 17.34 -19.17
N LEU A 183 -33.10 18.42 -19.95
CA LEU A 183 -32.42 18.50 -21.26
C LEU A 183 -31.12 19.32 -21.17
N ASN A 184 -30.81 19.82 -19.98
CA ASN A 184 -29.63 20.64 -19.70
C ASN A 184 -28.92 20.12 -18.44
N PRO A 185 -28.44 18.87 -18.43
CA PRO A 185 -27.76 18.30 -17.28
C PRO A 185 -26.44 19.03 -17.00
N VAL A 186 -26.11 19.14 -15.71
CA VAL A 186 -24.76 19.44 -15.24
C VAL A 186 -24.33 18.22 -14.43
N TRP A 187 -23.33 17.50 -14.93
CA TRP A 187 -22.81 16.33 -14.22
C TRP A 187 -21.81 16.77 -13.14
N GLN A 188 -21.67 15.97 -12.09
CA GLN A 188 -20.64 16.16 -11.07
C GLN A 188 -19.24 16.04 -11.69
N PRO A 189 -18.23 16.74 -11.15
CA PRO A 189 -16.85 16.50 -11.54
C PRO A 189 -16.46 15.04 -11.31
N PHE A 190 -15.74 14.45 -12.26
CA PHE A 190 -15.26 13.08 -12.18
C PHE A 190 -13.83 12.95 -12.69
N THR A 191 -13.19 11.83 -12.35
CA THR A 191 -11.78 11.56 -12.64
C THR A 191 -11.63 10.34 -13.54
N ILE A 192 -10.75 10.42 -14.55
CA ILE A 192 -10.36 9.29 -15.41
C ILE A 192 -8.83 9.22 -15.48
N PRO A 193 -8.21 8.05 -15.23
CA PRO A 193 -6.78 7.86 -15.50
C PRO A 193 -6.44 8.13 -16.97
N VAL A 194 -5.39 8.89 -17.26
CA VAL A 194 -4.97 9.20 -18.64
C VAL A 194 -4.71 7.93 -19.44
N ARG A 195 -4.17 6.88 -18.80
CA ARG A 195 -4.00 5.56 -19.42
C ARG A 195 -5.33 4.91 -19.82
N ALA A 196 -6.37 5.03 -18.99
CA ALA A 196 -7.70 4.53 -19.34
C ALA A 196 -8.31 5.32 -20.49
N LEU A 197 -8.08 6.65 -20.52
CA LEU A 197 -8.63 7.55 -21.53
C LEU A 197 -7.96 7.41 -22.89
N CYS A 198 -6.62 7.27 -22.94
CA CYS A 198 -5.85 7.36 -24.18
C CYS A 198 -4.68 6.38 -24.30
N ASN A 199 -4.37 5.63 -23.23
CA ASN A 199 -3.31 4.60 -23.19
C ASN A 199 -1.94 5.08 -23.70
N GLY A 200 -1.57 6.33 -23.39
CA GLY A 200 -0.28 6.94 -23.77
C GLY A 200 -0.26 7.60 -25.15
N ASP A 201 -1.32 7.44 -25.96
CA ASP A 201 -1.47 8.15 -27.23
C ASP A 201 -2.45 9.32 -27.06
N TYR A 202 -1.92 10.51 -26.84
CA TYR A 202 -2.71 11.71 -26.56
C TYR A 202 -3.62 12.18 -27.70
N ASP A 203 -3.40 11.68 -28.91
CA ASP A 203 -4.21 11.95 -30.10
C ASP A 203 -5.24 10.84 -30.37
N ARG A 204 -5.23 9.78 -29.55
CA ARG A 204 -6.20 8.68 -29.61
C ARG A 204 -7.63 9.19 -29.43
N THR A 205 -8.50 8.69 -30.30
CA THR A 205 -9.93 9.05 -30.28
C THR A 205 -10.62 8.56 -29.01
N VAL A 206 -11.23 9.52 -28.32
CA VAL A 206 -12.18 9.30 -27.24
C VAL A 206 -13.56 9.58 -27.81
N LYS A 207 -14.43 8.57 -27.80
CA LYS A 207 -15.83 8.68 -28.23
C LYS A 207 -16.72 8.84 -27.00
N ILE A 208 -17.63 9.79 -27.02
CA ILE A 208 -18.56 10.05 -25.93
C ILE A 208 -19.98 9.89 -26.46
N ASP A 209 -20.71 8.97 -25.86
CA ASP A 209 -22.11 8.73 -26.17
C ASP A 209 -22.99 9.37 -25.09
N VAL A 210 -24.07 9.99 -25.54
CA VAL A 210 -25.12 10.58 -24.69
C VAL A 210 -26.34 9.68 -24.78
N TYR A 211 -26.79 9.19 -23.62
CA TYR A 211 -27.95 8.31 -23.49
C TYR A 211 -29.02 8.94 -22.62
N ASP A 212 -30.25 8.52 -22.85
CA ASP A 212 -31.38 8.66 -21.94
C ASP A 212 -31.49 7.38 -21.09
N TRP A 213 -31.59 7.51 -19.77
CA TRP A 213 -31.71 6.33 -18.91
C TRP A 213 -33.14 5.79 -18.91
N ASP A 214 -33.25 4.47 -18.95
CA ASP A 214 -34.51 3.73 -19.00
C ASP A 214 -34.47 2.61 -17.96
N ARG A 215 -35.58 2.41 -17.26
CA ARG A 215 -35.65 1.47 -16.13
C ARG A 215 -35.45 0.01 -16.52
N ASP A 216 -35.74 -0.35 -17.77
CA ASP A 216 -35.59 -1.71 -18.30
C ASP A 216 -34.18 -2.01 -18.84
N GLY A 217 -33.27 -1.03 -18.77
CA GLY A 217 -31.90 -1.14 -19.28
C GLY A 217 -31.74 -0.88 -20.78
N SER A 218 -32.82 -0.60 -21.51
CA SER A 218 -32.80 -0.34 -22.95
C SER A 218 -32.54 1.13 -23.30
N HIS A 219 -31.55 1.73 -22.63
CA HIS A 219 -31.22 3.15 -22.66
C HIS A 219 -31.24 3.77 -24.06
N ASP A 220 -32.02 4.84 -24.19
CA ASP A 220 -32.32 5.48 -25.45
C ASP A 220 -31.16 6.37 -25.94
N PHE A 221 -30.52 6.00 -27.05
CA PHE A 221 -29.39 6.77 -27.59
C PHE A 221 -29.81 8.17 -28.08
N ILE A 222 -29.21 9.23 -27.52
CA ILE A 222 -29.45 10.63 -27.89
C ILE A 222 -28.53 11.02 -29.05
N GLY A 223 -27.21 10.82 -28.90
CA GLY A 223 -26.21 11.09 -29.92
C GLY A 223 -24.79 10.88 -29.40
N GLU A 224 -23.79 11.13 -30.24
CA GLU A 224 -22.37 10.95 -29.93
C GLU A 224 -21.53 12.13 -30.44
N PHE A 225 -20.33 12.27 -29.88
CA PHE A 225 -19.26 13.09 -30.42
C PHE A 225 -17.90 12.42 -30.13
N ALA A 226 -16.86 12.88 -30.82
CA ALA A 226 -15.50 12.39 -30.64
C ALA A 226 -14.56 13.55 -30.31
N THR A 227 -13.52 13.25 -29.54
CA THR A 227 -12.45 14.17 -29.13
C THR A 227 -11.16 13.38 -28.90
N SER A 228 -10.12 14.03 -28.40
CA SER A 228 -8.88 13.42 -27.90
C SER A 228 -8.43 14.06 -26.58
N TYR A 229 -7.48 13.43 -25.88
CA TYR A 229 -6.86 14.05 -24.69
C TYR A 229 -6.22 15.40 -25.04
N ARG A 230 -5.57 15.50 -26.21
CA ARG A 230 -4.95 16.75 -26.68
C ARG A 230 -5.97 17.87 -26.91
N GLU A 231 -7.15 17.54 -27.43
CA GLU A 231 -8.23 18.53 -27.61
C GLU A 231 -8.84 18.93 -26.27
N LEU A 232 -9.11 17.96 -25.39
CA LEU A 232 -9.65 18.21 -24.07
C LEU A 232 -8.70 19.07 -23.20
N SER A 233 -7.39 18.84 -23.28
CA SER A 233 -6.39 19.62 -22.53
C SER A 233 -6.25 21.06 -23.01
N ARG A 234 -6.44 21.34 -24.31
CA ARG A 234 -6.46 22.72 -24.83
C ARG A 234 -7.65 23.54 -24.33
N ALA A 235 -8.74 22.87 -23.94
CA ALA A 235 -9.95 23.51 -23.42
C ALA A 235 -9.73 24.22 -22.07
N GLN A 236 -8.61 23.99 -21.37
CA GLN A 236 -8.24 24.77 -20.18
C GLN A 236 -8.21 26.28 -20.45
N SER A 237 -8.03 26.70 -21.71
CA SER A 237 -7.94 28.10 -22.11
C SER A 237 -9.20 28.63 -22.83
N GLN A 238 -10.15 27.77 -23.21
CA GLN A 238 -11.32 28.12 -24.03
C GLN A 238 -12.52 27.21 -23.73
N PHE A 239 -13.72 27.80 -23.60
CA PHE A 239 -14.97 27.03 -23.55
C PHE A 239 -15.09 26.14 -24.78
N THR A 240 -14.96 24.83 -24.61
CA THR A 240 -15.05 23.87 -25.71
C THR A 240 -16.44 23.27 -25.73
N VAL A 241 -17.14 23.48 -26.85
CA VAL A 241 -18.51 23.02 -27.08
C VAL A 241 -18.51 21.98 -28.18
N TYR A 242 -19.04 20.82 -27.88
CA TYR A 242 -19.20 19.69 -28.80
C TYR A 242 -20.66 19.59 -29.25
N GLU A 243 -20.87 19.48 -30.55
CA GLU A 243 -22.20 19.16 -31.08
C GLU A 243 -22.48 17.67 -30.91
N VAL A 244 -23.62 17.35 -30.29
CA VAL A 244 -24.05 15.95 -30.11
C VAL A 244 -24.75 15.49 -31.38
N LEU A 245 -24.20 14.50 -32.08
CA LEU A 245 -24.71 14.06 -33.37
C LEU A 245 -25.36 12.68 -33.27
N ASN A 246 -26.56 12.54 -33.81
CA ASN A 246 -27.25 11.26 -33.94
C ASN A 246 -27.15 10.76 -35.38
N PRO A 247 -26.36 9.71 -35.68
CA PRO A 247 -26.16 9.23 -37.04
C PRO A 247 -27.46 8.85 -37.74
N ARG A 248 -28.43 8.26 -37.01
CA ARG A 248 -29.74 7.87 -37.56
C ARG A 248 -30.57 9.10 -37.94
N LYS A 249 -30.55 10.18 -37.14
CA LYS A 249 -31.26 11.43 -37.47
C LYS A 249 -30.59 12.17 -38.61
N LYS A 250 -29.25 12.22 -38.65
CA LYS A 250 -28.48 12.86 -39.72
C LYS A 250 -28.79 12.26 -41.09
N CYS A 251 -28.91 10.93 -41.18
CA CYS A 251 -29.29 10.26 -42.44
C CYS A 251 -30.76 10.48 -42.83
N LYS A 252 -31.68 10.61 -41.87
CA LYS A 252 -33.14 10.65 -42.12
C LYS A 252 -33.71 12.06 -42.30
N LYS A 253 -33.10 13.09 -41.69
CA LYS A 253 -33.67 14.44 -41.60
C LYS A 253 -32.81 15.45 -42.35
N LYS A 254 -33.31 16.00 -43.46
CA LYS A 254 -32.61 16.99 -44.31
C LYS A 254 -32.21 18.29 -43.60
N LYS A 255 -32.89 18.68 -42.51
CA LYS A 255 -32.61 19.90 -41.72
C LYS A 255 -32.08 19.58 -40.31
N TYR A 256 -31.48 18.42 -40.11
CA TYR A 256 -30.87 18.07 -38.82
C TYR A 256 -29.60 18.87 -38.60
N VAL A 257 -29.49 19.51 -37.43
CA VAL A 257 -28.28 20.24 -37.01
C VAL A 257 -27.54 19.35 -36.00
N ASN A 258 -28.09 19.19 -34.80
CA ASN A 258 -27.56 18.34 -33.74
C ASN A 258 -28.71 17.88 -32.81
N SER A 259 -28.35 17.07 -31.82
CA SER A 259 -29.22 16.54 -30.77
C SER A 259 -28.94 17.21 -29.41
N GLY A 260 -28.52 18.48 -29.47
CA GLY A 260 -28.00 19.26 -28.34
C GLY A 260 -26.50 19.46 -28.41
N THR A 261 -25.94 20.09 -27.38
CA THR A 261 -24.50 20.36 -27.26
C THR A 261 -23.99 19.96 -25.89
N VAL A 262 -22.75 19.46 -25.81
CA VAL A 262 -22.03 19.20 -24.56
C VAL A 262 -20.89 20.22 -24.42
N THR A 263 -20.76 20.85 -23.26
CA THR A 263 -19.71 21.82 -22.96
C THR A 263 -18.81 21.26 -21.87
N LEU A 264 -17.50 21.33 -22.10
CA LEU A 264 -16.50 21.05 -21.08
C LEU A 264 -16.33 22.29 -20.19
N LEU A 265 -16.76 22.20 -18.93
CA LEU A 265 -16.73 23.30 -17.97
C LEU A 265 -15.35 23.44 -17.32
N SER A 266 -14.71 22.32 -16.99
CA SER A 266 -13.37 22.27 -16.41
C SER A 266 -12.61 21.03 -16.87
N PHE A 267 -11.29 21.17 -16.92
CA PHE A 267 -10.36 20.08 -17.22
C PHE A 267 -9.06 20.36 -16.45
N SER A 268 -8.73 19.57 -15.43
CA SER A 268 -7.43 19.61 -14.77
C SER A 268 -6.70 18.29 -15.00
N VAL A 269 -5.38 18.37 -15.11
CA VAL A 269 -4.50 17.20 -15.16
C VAL A 269 -3.64 17.27 -13.92
N GLU A 270 -3.70 16.21 -13.13
CA GLU A 270 -2.94 16.07 -11.90
C GLU A 270 -2.19 14.75 -11.98
N SER A 271 -0.90 14.77 -11.63
CA SER A 271 -0.16 13.53 -11.47
C SER A 271 -0.60 12.87 -10.17
N GLU A 272 -1.07 11.64 -10.25
CA GLU A 272 -1.35 10.83 -9.08
C GLU A 272 -0.03 10.36 -8.47
N PHE A 273 0.16 10.65 -7.19
CA PHE A 273 1.36 10.24 -6.47
C PHE A 273 1.16 8.87 -5.85
N THR A 274 2.16 8.00 -6.00
CA THR A 274 2.13 6.66 -5.42
C THR A 274 2.73 6.66 -4.03
N PHE A 275 2.50 5.59 -3.26
CA PHE A 275 3.14 5.43 -1.96
C PHE A 275 4.67 5.51 -2.06
N VAL A 276 5.24 4.89 -3.10
CA VAL A 276 6.68 4.89 -3.38
C VAL A 276 7.20 6.31 -3.63
N ASP A 277 6.42 7.18 -4.28
CA ASP A 277 6.83 8.57 -4.49
C ASP A 277 7.09 9.32 -3.18
N TYR A 278 6.24 9.12 -2.16
CA TYR A 278 6.41 9.74 -0.84
C TYR A 278 7.61 9.18 -0.10
N ILE A 279 7.75 7.85 -0.06
CA ILE A 279 8.88 7.19 0.62
C ILE A 279 10.21 7.65 0.00
N ARG A 280 10.32 7.67 -1.32
CA ARG A 280 11.52 8.15 -2.03
C ARG A 280 11.71 9.66 -1.92
N GLY A 281 10.61 10.42 -1.81
CA GLY A 281 10.60 11.83 -1.45
C GLY A 281 11.03 12.11 0.00
N GLY A 282 11.30 11.06 0.79
CA GLY A 282 11.85 11.15 2.13
C GLY A 282 10.80 11.19 3.25
N THR A 283 9.55 10.82 2.97
CA THR A 283 8.58 10.52 4.01
C THR A 283 9.04 9.29 4.81
N GLN A 284 9.18 9.45 6.12
CA GLN A 284 9.55 8.38 7.04
C GLN A 284 8.31 7.74 7.66
N LEU A 285 8.33 6.41 7.76
CA LEU A 285 7.32 5.67 8.52
C LEU A 285 7.84 5.41 9.93
N ASN A 286 7.34 6.16 10.90
CA ASN A 286 7.71 6.04 12.31
C ASN A 286 6.88 4.94 12.97
N PHE A 287 7.50 3.82 13.32
CA PHE A 287 6.77 2.68 13.89
C PHE A 287 6.80 2.68 15.42
N THR A 288 5.62 2.60 16.05
CA THR A 288 5.44 2.52 17.51
C THR A 288 4.72 1.24 17.87
N VAL A 289 5.16 0.56 18.93
CA VAL A 289 4.57 -0.69 19.41
C VAL A 289 3.90 -0.48 20.76
N ALA A 290 2.71 -1.04 20.93
CA ALA A 290 1.95 -1.07 22.17
C ALA A 290 1.51 -2.51 22.46
N ILE A 291 1.94 -3.05 23.60
CA ILE A 291 1.67 -4.43 24.00
C ILE A 291 0.74 -4.43 25.21
N ASP A 292 -0.30 -5.24 25.14
CA ASP A 292 -1.20 -5.52 26.24
C ASP A 292 -0.50 -6.36 27.31
N PHE A 293 -0.50 -5.89 28.56
CA PHE A 293 0.01 -6.60 29.74
C PHE A 293 -1.12 -6.83 30.77
N THR A 294 -2.35 -7.02 30.31
CA THR A 294 -3.49 -7.26 31.19
C THR A 294 -3.53 -8.71 31.70
N ALA A 295 -4.18 -8.92 32.84
CA ALA A 295 -4.24 -10.18 33.54
C ALA A 295 -5.05 -11.27 32.81
N SER A 296 -5.88 -10.90 31.83
CA SER A 296 -6.61 -11.85 30.96
C SER A 296 -5.65 -12.77 30.18
N ASN A 297 -4.43 -12.30 29.92
CA ASN A 297 -3.36 -13.05 29.27
C ASN A 297 -2.80 -14.22 30.10
N GLY A 298 -3.12 -14.31 31.39
CA GLY A 298 -2.57 -15.31 32.31
C GLY A 298 -1.10 -15.05 32.69
N LEU A 299 -0.59 -15.80 33.67
CA LEU A 299 0.76 -15.57 34.19
C LEU A 299 1.84 -16.03 33.18
N PRO A 300 2.87 -15.21 32.86
CA PRO A 300 3.87 -15.53 31.83
C PRO A 300 4.68 -16.82 32.09
N SER A 301 4.69 -17.31 33.32
CA SER A 301 5.33 -18.58 33.69
C SER A 301 4.48 -19.82 33.37
N GLN A 302 3.20 -19.65 33.03
CA GLN A 302 2.27 -20.73 32.76
C GLN A 302 2.19 -21.02 31.26
N PRO A 303 2.25 -22.30 30.81
CA PRO A 303 2.14 -22.66 29.39
C PRO A 303 0.84 -22.23 28.72
N THR A 304 -0.22 -22.00 29.49
CA THR A 304 -1.52 -21.54 29.01
C THR A 304 -1.59 -20.02 28.81
N SER A 305 -0.56 -19.28 29.23
CA SER A 305 -0.53 -17.83 29.06
C SER A 305 -0.25 -17.45 27.62
N LEU A 306 -0.93 -16.41 27.14
CA LEU A 306 -0.64 -15.81 25.85
C LEU A 306 0.74 -15.12 25.81
N HIS A 307 1.30 -14.80 26.98
CA HIS A 307 2.68 -14.31 27.17
C HIS A 307 3.68 -15.40 27.56
N TYR A 308 3.35 -16.69 27.40
CA TYR A 308 4.22 -17.76 27.88
C TYR A 308 5.65 -17.64 27.33
N VAL A 309 6.61 -17.50 28.23
CA VAL A 309 8.03 -17.38 27.88
C VAL A 309 8.63 -18.78 27.76
N SER A 310 8.41 -19.41 26.60
CA SER A 310 9.00 -20.72 26.28
C SER A 310 10.47 -20.56 25.83
N PRO A 311 11.37 -21.48 26.23
CA PRO A 311 12.74 -21.50 25.72
C PRO A 311 12.84 -21.97 24.26
N TYR A 312 11.76 -22.52 23.68
CA TYR A 312 11.77 -23.13 22.34
C TYR A 312 10.85 -22.46 21.32
N GLN A 313 9.83 -21.73 21.77
CA GLN A 313 8.80 -21.13 20.90
C GLN A 313 8.49 -19.70 21.33
N LEU A 314 8.25 -18.84 20.36
CA LEU A 314 7.79 -17.48 20.60
C LEU A 314 6.32 -17.49 21.00
N SER A 315 5.92 -16.57 21.88
CA SER A 315 4.52 -16.33 22.21
C SER A 315 3.76 -15.74 21.02
N ALA A 316 2.43 -15.77 21.04
CA ALA A 316 1.61 -15.14 20.00
C ALA A 316 1.94 -13.63 19.85
N TYR A 317 2.16 -12.94 20.97
CA TYR A 317 2.63 -11.55 20.98
C TYR A 317 3.97 -11.37 20.28
N ALA A 318 4.96 -12.21 20.60
CA ALA A 318 6.29 -12.11 20.01
C ALA A 318 6.28 -12.47 18.51
N LEU A 319 5.45 -13.44 18.10
CA LEU A 319 5.25 -13.79 16.70
C LEU A 319 4.60 -12.64 15.91
N ALA A 320 3.50 -12.08 16.42
CA ALA A 320 2.83 -10.94 15.79
C ALA A 320 3.77 -9.73 15.67
N LEU A 321 4.48 -9.39 16.74
CA LEU A 321 5.47 -8.31 16.74
C LEU A 321 6.56 -8.55 15.69
N LYS A 322 7.09 -9.77 15.61
CA LYS A 322 8.14 -10.10 14.66
C LYS A 322 7.63 -10.05 13.22
N ALA A 323 6.46 -10.61 12.94
CA ALA A 323 5.88 -10.66 11.59
C ALA A 323 5.67 -9.26 11.00
N VAL A 324 5.05 -8.36 11.77
CA VAL A 324 4.76 -6.99 11.31
C VAL A 324 6.02 -6.13 11.34
N GLY A 325 6.77 -6.21 12.44
CA GLY A 325 7.97 -5.43 12.65
C GLY A 325 9.06 -5.69 11.61
N GLU A 326 9.23 -6.94 11.17
CA GLU A 326 10.30 -7.31 10.25
C GLU A 326 10.18 -6.71 8.85
N ILE A 327 8.98 -6.29 8.46
CA ILE A 327 8.67 -5.66 7.18
C ILE A 327 8.70 -4.14 7.34
N ILE A 328 7.98 -3.60 8.33
CA ILE A 328 7.85 -2.14 8.45
C ILE A 328 9.16 -1.44 8.82
N GLN A 329 10.08 -2.14 9.51
CA GLN A 329 11.39 -1.58 9.88
C GLN A 329 12.28 -1.21 8.69
N ASP A 330 11.98 -1.69 7.48
CA ASP A 330 12.74 -1.37 6.27
C ASP A 330 12.43 0.04 5.74
N TYR A 331 11.34 0.65 6.23
CA TYR A 331 10.86 1.99 5.85
C TYR A 331 11.09 3.05 6.96
N ASP A 332 11.67 2.63 8.09
CA ASP A 332 12.14 3.50 9.16
C ASP A 332 13.65 3.69 9.03
N SER A 333 14.10 4.95 8.94
CA SER A 333 15.50 5.26 8.65
C SER A 333 16.44 5.09 9.84
N ASP A 334 15.96 5.31 11.07
CA ASP A 334 16.79 5.22 12.28
C ASP A 334 16.61 3.88 13.00
N LYS A 335 15.52 3.17 12.69
CA LYS A 335 15.14 1.87 13.28
C LYS A 335 15.06 1.97 14.82
N LEU A 336 14.65 3.12 15.35
CA LEU A 336 14.46 3.39 16.77
C LEU A 336 12.95 3.42 17.09
N PHE A 337 12.43 2.29 17.55
CA PHE A 337 10.98 2.10 17.72
C PHE A 337 10.54 2.39 19.15
N PRO A 338 9.70 3.42 19.40
CA PRO A 338 9.05 3.60 20.69
C PRO A 338 8.21 2.37 21.03
N ALA A 339 8.42 1.80 22.21
CA ALA A 339 7.71 0.60 22.64
C ALA A 339 7.07 0.79 24.01
N TYR A 340 5.76 0.58 24.08
CA TYR A 340 4.97 0.76 25.29
C TYR A 340 4.25 -0.52 25.69
N GLY A 341 4.06 -0.71 26.99
CA GLY A 341 3.10 -1.63 27.55
C GLY A 341 1.90 -0.89 28.13
N PHE A 342 0.76 -1.57 28.27
CA PHE A 342 -0.41 -1.01 28.93
C PHE A 342 -1.18 -2.08 29.75
N GLY A 343 -1.89 -1.65 30.79
CA GLY A 343 -2.75 -2.53 31.59
C GLY A 343 -2.01 -3.29 32.70
N ALA A 344 -0.84 -2.81 33.14
CA ALA A 344 -0.04 -3.45 34.18
C ALA A 344 0.18 -2.55 35.40
N LYS A 345 0.50 -3.15 36.53
CA LYS A 345 1.10 -2.46 37.67
C LYS A 345 2.61 -2.40 37.50
N VAL A 346 3.15 -1.18 37.47
CA VAL A 346 4.57 -0.93 37.18
C VAL A 346 5.32 -0.65 38.49
N PRO A 347 6.54 -1.20 38.69
CA PRO A 347 7.37 -0.86 39.83
C PRO A 347 7.84 0.60 39.79
N PRO A 348 8.27 1.19 40.93
CA PRO A 348 8.39 0.56 42.25
C PRO A 348 7.13 0.62 43.11
N ASP A 349 6.17 1.49 42.79
CA ASP A 349 5.00 1.77 43.62
C ASP A 349 3.78 0.89 43.28
N GLY A 350 3.87 0.10 42.21
CA GLY A 350 2.79 -0.80 41.78
C GLY A 350 1.56 -0.05 41.28
N LYS A 351 1.74 1.20 40.79
CA LYS A 351 0.67 1.95 40.16
C LYS A 351 0.25 1.31 38.85
N ILE A 352 -1.04 1.31 38.60
CA ILE A 352 -1.62 0.88 37.33
C ILE A 352 -1.21 1.89 36.27
N SER A 353 -0.60 1.41 35.20
CA SER A 353 -0.25 2.19 34.03
C SER A 353 -0.93 1.62 32.79
N HIS A 354 -1.53 2.51 32.02
CA HIS A 354 -2.08 2.23 30.69
C HIS A 354 -1.15 2.73 29.57
N GLN A 355 0.08 3.11 29.91
CA GLN A 355 1.14 3.47 29.00
C GLN A 355 2.46 3.54 29.80
N PHE A 356 3.36 2.58 29.62
CA PHE A 356 4.70 2.62 30.21
C PHE A 356 5.75 2.17 29.19
N PRO A 357 6.94 2.78 29.16
CA PRO A 357 7.99 2.39 28.23
C PRO A 357 8.53 0.99 28.56
N LEU A 358 8.61 0.10 27.57
CA LEU A 358 9.09 -1.28 27.79
C LEU A 358 10.57 -1.35 28.18
N ASN A 359 11.36 -0.34 27.78
CA ASN A 359 12.77 -0.22 28.12
C ASN A 359 13.02 0.48 29.49
N ASN A 360 11.95 0.78 30.25
CA ASN A 360 11.99 1.53 31.51
C ASN A 360 12.58 2.96 31.42
N ASN A 361 12.71 3.53 30.23
CA ASN A 361 13.20 4.88 30.02
C ASN A 361 12.06 5.81 29.59
N VAL A 362 11.61 6.65 30.51
CA VAL A 362 10.52 7.61 30.28
C VAL A 362 10.93 8.75 29.35
N GLU A 363 12.21 9.13 29.36
CA GLU A 363 12.73 10.20 28.49
C GLU A 363 12.93 9.71 27.06
N ASN A 364 13.31 8.45 26.88
CA ASN A 364 13.50 7.83 25.57
C ASN A 364 12.92 6.40 25.53
N PRO A 365 11.67 6.22 25.10
CA PRO A 365 11.01 4.91 25.01
C PRO A 365 11.48 4.07 23.81
N SER A 366 12.39 4.58 22.98
CA SER A 366 12.79 3.91 21.74
C SER A 366 13.73 2.74 21.97
N CYS A 367 13.49 1.66 21.23
CA CYS A 367 14.28 0.44 21.20
C CYS A 367 14.98 0.31 19.85
N ALA A 368 16.21 -0.20 19.83
CA ALA A 368 16.96 -0.40 18.59
C ALA A 368 16.52 -1.68 17.87
N GLY A 369 15.83 -1.53 16.73
CA GLY A 369 15.31 -2.64 15.95
C GLY A 369 14.16 -3.39 16.62
N ILE A 370 13.55 -4.33 15.89
CA ILE A 370 12.49 -5.20 16.42
C ILE A 370 13.04 -6.15 17.49
N GLU A 371 14.29 -6.59 17.34
CA GLU A 371 15.02 -7.36 18.33
C GLU A 371 15.11 -6.61 19.67
N GLY A 372 15.38 -5.31 19.65
CA GLY A 372 15.42 -4.48 20.86
C GLY A 372 14.03 -4.32 21.52
N VAL A 373 12.97 -4.25 20.71
CA VAL A 373 11.58 -4.24 21.21
C VAL A 373 11.25 -5.58 21.87
N LEU A 374 11.59 -6.70 21.22
CA LEU A 374 11.39 -8.06 21.75
C LEU A 374 12.15 -8.28 23.06
N GLU A 375 13.40 -7.83 23.15
CA GLU A 375 14.18 -7.90 24.37
C GLU A 375 13.52 -7.10 25.49
N SER A 376 13.13 -5.85 25.22
CA SER A 376 12.48 -4.96 26.20
C SER A 376 11.12 -5.51 26.65
N TYR A 377 10.35 -6.12 25.75
CA TYR A 377 9.11 -6.84 26.06
C TYR A 377 9.34 -7.98 27.05
N LEU A 378 10.31 -8.86 26.76
CA LEU A 378 10.64 -10.00 27.62
C LEU A 378 11.19 -9.58 28.98
N GLN A 379 11.95 -8.48 29.03
CA GLN A 379 12.43 -7.88 30.28
C GLN A 379 11.26 -7.32 31.09
N SER A 380 10.37 -6.54 30.46
CA SER A 380 9.18 -5.96 31.09
C SER A 380 8.27 -7.02 31.71
N LEU A 381 8.04 -8.15 31.04
CA LEU A 381 7.23 -9.25 31.56
C LEU A 381 7.73 -9.82 32.90
N ARG A 382 9.03 -9.64 33.22
CA ARG A 382 9.61 -10.12 34.48
C ARG A 382 9.46 -9.11 35.62
N THR A 383 9.23 -7.84 35.29
CA THR A 383 9.24 -6.74 36.27
C THR A 383 7.85 -6.21 36.59
N VAL A 384 6.94 -6.20 35.62
CA VAL A 384 5.58 -5.69 35.82
C VAL A 384 4.64 -6.78 36.32
N GLN A 385 3.58 -6.36 37.00
CA GLN A 385 2.49 -7.27 37.39
C GLN A 385 1.30 -7.05 36.45
N LEU A 386 0.92 -8.09 35.70
CA LEU A 386 -0.23 -8.04 34.80
C LEU A 386 -1.52 -7.65 35.56
N TYR A 387 -2.31 -6.73 35.02
CA TYR A 387 -3.47 -6.18 35.71
C TYR A 387 -4.60 -5.75 34.73
N GLY A 388 -5.29 -4.66 34.97
CA GLY A 388 -6.31 -4.13 34.07
C GLY A 388 -6.83 -2.78 34.57
N PRO A 389 -7.79 -2.16 33.87
CA PRO A 389 -8.44 -2.62 32.64
C PRO A 389 -7.57 -2.52 31.36
N THR A 390 -8.10 -3.01 30.25
CA THR A 390 -7.52 -2.90 28.91
C THR A 390 -7.96 -1.58 28.26
N ASN A 391 -7.06 -0.59 28.21
CA ASN A 391 -7.38 0.76 27.75
C ASN A 391 -6.46 1.17 26.60
N PHE A 392 -7.01 1.48 25.43
CA PHE A 392 -6.22 1.88 24.25
C PHE A 392 -6.09 3.39 24.11
N ALA A 393 -7.06 4.16 24.62
CA ALA A 393 -7.07 5.60 24.45
C ALA A 393 -5.77 6.28 24.92
N PRO A 394 -5.11 5.89 26.03
CA PRO A 394 -3.87 6.52 26.46
C PRO A 394 -2.74 6.40 25.42
N VAL A 395 -2.51 5.21 24.86
CA VAL A 395 -1.43 4.99 23.89
C VAL A 395 -1.75 5.61 22.53
N ILE A 396 -3.01 5.58 22.09
CA ILE A 396 -3.46 6.26 20.87
C ILE A 396 -3.24 7.77 20.99
N ASN A 397 -3.64 8.38 22.12
CA ASN A 397 -3.47 9.81 22.35
C ASN A 397 -1.99 10.21 22.42
N GLN A 398 -1.12 9.36 22.97
CA GLN A 398 0.32 9.60 22.98
C GLN A 398 0.88 9.71 21.55
N VAL A 399 0.59 8.73 20.69
CA VAL A 399 1.09 8.73 19.31
C VAL A 399 0.45 9.85 18.50
N ALA A 400 -0.86 10.11 18.68
CA ALA A 400 -1.53 11.25 18.08
C ALA A 400 -0.88 12.59 18.48
N GLY A 401 -0.49 12.74 19.75
CA GLY A 401 0.22 13.92 20.23
C GLY A 401 1.57 14.15 19.54
N ILE A 402 2.28 13.07 19.18
CA ILE A 402 3.54 13.13 18.42
C ILE A 402 3.25 13.46 16.95
N ALA A 403 2.32 12.73 16.33
CA ALA A 403 1.92 12.92 14.93
C ALA A 403 1.40 14.34 14.64
N ALA A 404 0.79 14.99 15.63
CA ALA A 404 0.32 16.38 15.52
C ALA A 404 1.45 17.42 15.44
N GLN A 405 2.70 17.07 15.82
CA GLN A 405 3.82 18.02 15.81
C GLN A 405 4.39 18.25 14.40
N VAL A 406 4.33 17.24 13.54
CA VAL A 406 4.90 17.28 12.18
C VAL A 406 3.86 16.81 11.19
N THR A 407 3.21 17.75 10.49
CA THR A 407 2.08 17.48 9.58
C THR A 407 2.39 17.78 8.12
N ASP A 408 3.65 18.10 7.80
CA ASP A 408 4.14 18.48 6.46
C ASP A 408 4.36 17.28 5.50
N GLY A 409 4.03 16.07 5.95
CA GLY A 409 4.20 14.82 5.23
C GLY A 409 5.60 14.22 5.26
N SER A 410 6.55 14.80 6.01
CA SER A 410 7.86 14.17 6.22
C SER A 410 7.81 12.96 7.15
N GLN A 411 6.81 12.89 8.03
CA GLN A 411 6.65 11.82 9.00
C GLN A 411 5.23 11.29 8.96
N TYR A 412 5.10 9.97 8.95
CA TYR A 412 3.84 9.26 9.08
C TYR A 412 3.98 8.18 10.13
N HIS A 413 3.07 8.14 11.11
CA HIS A 413 3.20 7.29 12.28
C HIS A 413 2.34 6.03 12.14
N VAL A 414 2.90 4.87 12.47
CA VAL A 414 2.16 3.60 12.49
C VAL A 414 2.22 3.03 13.90
N LEU A 415 1.07 2.94 14.57
CA LEU A 415 0.94 2.36 15.91
C LEU A 415 0.45 0.91 15.79
N LEU A 416 1.28 -0.07 16.17
CA LEU A 416 0.87 -1.46 16.34
C LEU A 416 0.40 -1.70 17.79
N ILE A 417 -0.85 -2.08 17.97
CA ILE A 417 -1.43 -2.54 19.24
C ILE A 417 -1.60 -4.06 19.16
N ILE A 418 -1.04 -4.80 20.11
CA ILE A 418 -1.27 -6.25 20.24
C ILE A 418 -2.03 -6.49 21.55
N THR A 419 -3.16 -7.21 21.49
CA THR A 419 -4.08 -7.40 22.63
C THR A 419 -4.79 -8.73 22.58
N ASP A 420 -5.31 -9.22 23.73
CA ASP A 420 -6.09 -10.46 23.81
C ASP A 420 -7.61 -10.28 23.76
N GLY A 421 -8.11 -9.06 23.49
CA GLY A 421 -9.42 -8.90 22.85
C GLY A 421 -10.59 -8.37 23.68
N VAL A 422 -10.37 -7.61 24.76
CA VAL A 422 -11.49 -6.90 25.42
C VAL A 422 -11.11 -5.45 25.72
N ILE A 423 -11.63 -4.49 24.94
CA ILE A 423 -11.43 -3.06 25.23
C ILE A 423 -12.39 -2.62 26.33
N SER A 424 -11.84 -2.01 27.38
CA SER A 424 -12.63 -1.47 28.50
C SER A 424 -13.02 0.01 28.31
N ASP A 425 -12.23 0.77 27.56
CA ASP A 425 -12.42 2.21 27.33
C ASP A 425 -12.94 2.53 25.91
N MET A 426 -13.88 1.73 25.40
CA MET A 426 -14.36 1.81 24.01
C MET A 426 -14.79 3.23 23.59
N LEU A 427 -15.52 3.96 24.44
CA LEU A 427 -15.97 5.32 24.13
C LEU A 427 -14.78 6.29 23.95
N GLN A 428 -13.79 6.21 24.84
CA GLN A 428 -12.58 7.02 24.82
C GLN A 428 -11.69 6.64 23.65
N THR A 429 -11.60 5.35 23.33
CA THR A 429 -10.85 4.82 22.19
C THR A 429 -11.46 5.32 20.87
N LYS A 430 -12.78 5.27 20.71
CA LYS A 430 -13.47 5.89 19.55
C LYS A 430 -13.21 7.39 19.46
N GLU A 431 -13.28 8.11 20.57
CA GLU A 431 -12.99 9.55 20.60
C GLU A 431 -11.53 9.86 20.19
N ALA A 432 -10.57 9.04 20.65
CA ALA A 432 -9.16 9.15 20.30
C ALA A 432 -8.93 8.87 18.80
N ILE A 433 -9.51 7.80 18.25
CA ILE A 433 -9.40 7.44 16.83
C ILE A 433 -10.04 8.52 15.94
N VAL A 434 -11.26 8.97 16.26
CA VAL A 434 -11.93 10.04 15.49
C VAL A 434 -11.10 11.32 15.49
N THR A 435 -10.47 11.68 16.61
CA THR A 435 -9.58 12.84 16.69
C THR A 435 -8.29 12.64 15.89
N ALA A 436 -7.69 11.45 16.00
CA ALA A 436 -6.48 11.05 15.30
C ALA A 436 -6.64 10.91 13.78
N SER A 437 -7.85 10.68 13.28
CA SER A 437 -8.14 10.50 11.84
C SER A 437 -7.70 11.67 10.94
N SER A 438 -7.52 12.85 11.54
CA SER A 438 -7.01 14.06 10.86
C SER A 438 -5.47 14.19 10.88
N LEU A 439 -4.75 13.27 11.52
CA LEU A 439 -3.30 13.32 11.72
C LEU A 439 -2.57 12.34 10.79
N PRO A 440 -1.25 12.51 10.54
CA PRO A 440 -0.45 11.58 9.74
C PRO A 440 -0.14 10.32 10.55
N MET A 441 -1.18 9.52 10.85
CA MET A 441 -1.04 8.26 11.55
C MET A 441 -2.05 7.20 11.13
N SER A 442 -1.63 5.95 11.30
CA SER A 442 -2.42 4.72 11.19
C SER A 442 -2.26 3.88 12.46
N ILE A 443 -3.26 3.06 12.75
CA ILE A 443 -3.34 2.18 13.91
C ILE A 443 -3.60 0.78 13.39
N ILE A 444 -2.74 -0.15 13.76
CA ILE A 444 -2.90 -1.57 13.49
C ILE A 444 -3.25 -2.24 14.83
N ILE A 445 -4.28 -3.07 14.84
CA ILE A 445 -4.68 -3.85 16.01
C ILE A 445 -4.60 -5.33 15.67
N VAL A 446 -3.71 -6.06 16.35
CA VAL A 446 -3.58 -7.51 16.23
C VAL A 446 -4.20 -8.18 17.44
N GLY A 447 -5.30 -8.90 17.23
CA GLY A 447 -5.99 -9.67 18.26
C GLY A 447 -5.38 -11.05 18.45
N VAL A 448 -4.87 -11.38 19.63
CA VAL A 448 -4.30 -12.70 19.94
C VAL A 448 -5.22 -13.50 20.88
N GLY A 449 -5.13 -14.83 20.79
CA GLY A 449 -5.91 -15.70 21.66
C GLY A 449 -7.36 -15.93 21.20
N PRO A 450 -8.18 -16.55 22.07
CA PRO A 450 -9.48 -17.09 21.68
C PRO A 450 -10.67 -16.13 21.90
N ALA A 451 -10.44 -14.88 22.30
CA ALA A 451 -11.53 -13.94 22.59
C ALA A 451 -12.39 -13.62 21.35
N GLU A 452 -13.56 -13.05 21.60
CA GLU A 452 -14.42 -12.50 20.53
C GLU A 452 -14.02 -11.05 20.27
N PHE A 453 -13.82 -10.70 18.99
CA PHE A 453 -13.23 -9.44 18.57
C PHE A 453 -14.24 -8.46 17.94
N GLU A 454 -15.55 -8.62 18.18
CA GLU A 454 -16.61 -7.72 17.66
C GLU A 454 -16.30 -6.24 17.93
N ALA A 455 -15.74 -5.95 19.11
CA ALA A 455 -15.33 -4.61 19.51
C ALA A 455 -14.23 -4.02 18.61
N MET A 456 -13.32 -4.86 18.09
CA MET A 456 -12.24 -4.44 17.20
C MET A 456 -12.72 -4.30 15.76
N GLU A 457 -13.60 -5.19 15.32
CA GLU A 457 -14.27 -5.09 14.02
C GLU A 457 -15.07 -3.78 13.92
N GLU A 458 -15.68 -3.32 15.02
CA GLU A 458 -16.33 -2.00 15.06
C GLU A 458 -15.33 -0.84 14.89
N LEU A 459 -14.07 -0.99 15.33
CA LEU A 459 -13.05 0.04 15.19
C LEU A 459 -12.44 0.13 13.79
N ASP A 460 -12.46 -0.96 13.04
CA ASP A 460 -11.83 -1.11 11.71
C ASP A 460 -12.44 -0.16 10.65
N GLY A 461 -13.69 0.27 10.83
CA GLY A 461 -14.28 1.33 10.02
C GLY A 461 -14.69 0.94 8.58
N ASP A 462 -14.29 -0.24 8.11
CA ASP A 462 -14.56 -0.80 6.78
C ASP A 462 -16.05 -0.83 6.39
N GLU A 463 -16.90 -1.37 7.27
CA GLU A 463 -18.34 -1.44 6.99
C GLU A 463 -19.05 -0.12 7.29
N VAL A 464 -18.66 0.52 8.39
CA VAL A 464 -19.33 1.71 8.93
C VAL A 464 -18.29 2.70 9.42
N ARG A 465 -18.33 3.89 8.84
CA ARG A 465 -17.42 4.97 9.24
C ARG A 465 -17.52 5.27 10.73
N LEU A 466 -16.40 5.09 11.43
CA LEU A 466 -16.32 5.30 12.86
C LEU A 466 -16.76 6.71 13.26
N SER A 467 -17.57 6.80 14.32
CA SER A 467 -18.03 8.06 14.87
C SER A 467 -18.03 8.08 16.38
N SER A 468 -17.86 9.26 16.95
CA SER A 468 -17.93 9.51 18.39
C SER A 468 -18.54 10.88 18.65
N ARG A 469 -19.54 10.92 19.55
CA ARG A 469 -20.25 12.15 19.95
C ARG A 469 -20.77 12.98 18.77
N GLY A 470 -21.26 12.31 17.72
CA GLY A 470 -21.83 12.95 16.53
C GLY A 470 -20.80 13.49 15.52
N ARG A 471 -19.50 13.24 15.74
CA ARG A 471 -18.43 13.51 14.75
C ARG A 471 -17.97 12.22 14.12
N TYR A 472 -17.83 12.21 12.80
CA TYR A 472 -17.28 11.09 12.03
C TYR A 472 -15.77 11.26 11.87
N ALA A 473 -15.04 10.15 11.80
CA ALA A 473 -13.63 10.14 11.42
C ALA A 473 -13.43 10.71 10.00
N GLU A 474 -12.42 11.54 9.80
CA GLU A 474 -12.11 12.15 8.49
C GLU A 474 -11.65 11.09 7.48
N ARG A 475 -10.83 10.14 7.93
CA ARG A 475 -10.23 9.04 7.16
C ARG A 475 -10.35 7.74 7.94
N ASP A 476 -10.21 6.62 7.23
CA ASP A 476 -10.00 5.36 7.92
C ASP A 476 -8.53 5.27 8.30
N ILE A 477 -8.28 4.83 9.52
CA ILE A 477 -6.94 4.78 10.08
C ILE A 477 -6.72 3.54 10.95
N VAL A 478 -7.71 2.66 11.09
CA VAL A 478 -7.59 1.43 11.88
C VAL A 478 -7.55 0.25 10.92
N GLN A 479 -6.66 -0.70 11.16
CA GLN A 479 -6.72 -2.04 10.58
C GLN A 479 -6.78 -3.05 11.72
N PHE A 480 -7.80 -3.89 11.78
CA PHE A 480 -7.89 -5.01 12.71
C PHE A 480 -7.57 -6.34 12.01
N VAL A 481 -6.75 -7.18 12.65
CA VAL A 481 -6.48 -8.54 12.19
C VAL A 481 -6.45 -9.53 13.37
N PRO A 482 -7.30 -10.57 13.37
CA PRO A 482 -7.23 -11.65 14.35
C PRO A 482 -6.07 -12.62 14.02
N PHE A 483 -5.09 -12.70 14.90
CA PHE A 483 -3.90 -13.55 14.74
C PHE A 483 -4.24 -15.04 14.57
N ARG A 484 -5.34 -15.50 15.20
CA ARG A 484 -5.77 -16.91 15.17
C ARG A 484 -6.06 -17.42 13.76
N ASP A 485 -6.43 -16.55 12.83
CA ASP A 485 -6.79 -16.93 11.45
C ASP A 485 -5.57 -17.37 10.63
N TYR A 486 -4.37 -17.10 11.13
CA TYR A 486 -3.10 -17.40 10.45
C TYR A 486 -2.33 -18.53 11.14
N VAL A 487 -2.69 -18.93 12.36
CA VAL A 487 -2.02 -20.04 13.05
C VAL A 487 -2.59 -21.36 12.57
N ASP A 488 -1.93 -21.98 11.58
CA ASP A 488 -2.33 -23.29 11.06
C ASP A 488 -1.67 -24.44 11.85
N ASP A 489 -2.40 -25.53 12.07
CA ASP A 489 -1.91 -26.76 12.75
C ASP A 489 -0.81 -27.48 11.95
N SER A 490 -0.60 -27.08 10.70
CA SER A 490 0.33 -27.68 9.74
C SER A 490 1.81 -27.34 9.97
N GLY A 491 2.13 -26.47 10.94
CA GLY A 491 3.49 -26.26 11.46
C GLY A 491 4.42 -25.41 10.59
N ASN A 492 3.96 -24.84 9.46
CA ASN A 492 4.79 -23.94 8.64
C ASN A 492 4.64 -22.48 9.10
N GLN A 493 5.28 -22.16 10.23
CA GLN A 493 5.22 -20.84 10.87
C GLN A 493 5.68 -19.69 9.94
N VAL A 494 6.50 -19.97 8.93
CA VAL A 494 7.01 -18.92 8.03
C VAL A 494 5.91 -18.41 7.10
N LEU A 495 5.11 -19.31 6.52
CA LEU A 495 4.02 -18.94 5.61
C LEU A 495 2.87 -18.25 6.34
N SER A 496 2.59 -18.65 7.58
CA SER A 496 1.56 -17.99 8.39
C SER A 496 1.95 -16.56 8.76
N MET A 497 3.20 -16.33 9.15
CA MET A 497 3.67 -14.98 9.47
C MET A 497 3.67 -14.06 8.24
N ALA A 498 4.02 -14.58 7.05
CA ALA A 498 3.96 -13.81 5.82
C ALA A 498 2.51 -13.40 5.46
N ARG A 499 1.52 -14.28 5.65
CA ARG A 499 0.11 -13.95 5.42
C ARG A 499 -0.44 -12.95 6.44
N LEU A 500 -0.08 -13.11 7.71
CA LEU A 500 -0.46 -12.15 8.75
C LEU A 500 0.06 -10.76 8.41
N ALA A 501 1.35 -10.64 8.09
CA ALA A 501 1.94 -9.35 7.78
C ALA A 501 1.36 -8.73 6.51
N LYS A 502 1.01 -9.57 5.53
CA LYS A 502 0.32 -9.16 4.30
C LYS A 502 -0.99 -8.42 4.61
N ASP A 503 -1.85 -9.06 5.39
CA ASP A 503 -3.18 -8.49 5.68
C ASP A 503 -3.09 -7.32 6.67
N VAL A 504 -2.16 -7.37 7.62
CA VAL A 504 -1.92 -6.28 8.59
C VAL A 504 -1.41 -4.99 7.94
N LEU A 505 -0.55 -5.11 6.93
CA LEU A 505 0.12 -3.96 6.31
C LEU A 505 -0.56 -3.48 5.02
N ALA A 506 -1.57 -4.20 4.52
CA ALA A 506 -2.21 -3.95 3.23
C ALA A 506 -2.75 -2.52 3.07
N GLU A 507 -3.32 -1.95 4.12
CA GLU A 507 -3.99 -0.64 4.04
C GLU A 507 -3.09 0.56 4.27
N ILE A 508 -1.91 0.37 4.87
CA ILE A 508 -1.04 1.49 5.24
C ILE A 508 -0.70 2.39 4.03
N PRO A 509 -0.38 1.86 2.83
CA PRO A 509 -0.16 2.69 1.65
C PRO A 509 -1.37 3.57 1.31
N GLU A 510 -2.58 3.01 1.32
CA GLU A 510 -3.81 3.74 0.97
C GLU A 510 -4.17 4.79 2.03
N GLN A 511 -4.03 4.44 3.31
CA GLN A 511 -4.27 5.36 4.43
C GLN A 511 -3.30 6.56 4.39
N LEU A 512 -2.01 6.33 4.07
CA LEU A 512 -1.03 7.39 3.88
C LEU A 512 -1.38 8.27 2.68
N LEU A 513 -1.68 7.67 1.52
CA LEU A 513 -2.06 8.42 0.32
C LEU A 513 -3.32 9.26 0.54
N SER A 514 -4.29 8.71 1.26
CA SER A 514 -5.52 9.41 1.67
C SER A 514 -5.20 10.64 2.52
N TYR A 515 -4.31 10.52 3.52
CA TYR A 515 -3.86 11.66 4.32
C TYR A 515 -3.20 12.75 3.45
N MET A 516 -2.23 12.36 2.63
CA MET A 516 -1.45 13.31 1.81
C MET A 516 -2.37 14.04 0.83
N LYS A 517 -3.30 13.32 0.19
CA LYS A 517 -4.28 13.88 -0.75
C LYS A 517 -5.24 14.85 -0.08
N THR A 518 -5.81 14.51 1.07
CA THR A 518 -6.74 15.40 1.80
C THR A 518 -6.04 16.69 2.27
N ARG A 519 -4.72 16.69 2.39
CA ARG A 519 -3.92 17.85 2.81
C ARG A 519 -3.17 18.55 1.68
N ASP A 520 -3.39 18.17 0.43
CA ASP A 520 -2.66 18.68 -0.75
C ASP A 520 -1.12 18.64 -0.56
N ILE A 521 -0.64 17.61 0.14
CA ILE A 521 0.78 17.38 0.34
C ILE A 521 1.29 16.65 -0.89
N LYS A 522 2.37 17.16 -1.50
CA LYS A 522 3.02 16.54 -2.66
C LYS A 522 4.32 15.90 -2.21
N PRO A 523 4.74 14.77 -2.81
CA PRO A 523 6.05 14.20 -2.58
C PRO A 523 7.13 15.25 -2.81
N ARG A 524 8.13 15.30 -1.94
CA ARG A 524 9.29 16.16 -2.17
C ARG A 524 10.01 15.64 -3.40
N ARG A 525 10.49 16.56 -4.24
CA ARG A 525 11.36 16.16 -5.35
C ARG A 525 12.61 15.55 -4.73
N ALA A 526 13.01 14.37 -5.18
CA ALA A 526 14.38 13.94 -4.97
C ALA A 526 15.28 15.06 -5.51
N ASP A 527 16.13 15.63 -4.65
CA ASP A 527 17.05 16.68 -5.09
C ASP A 527 17.83 16.15 -6.30
N PRO A 528 17.83 16.88 -7.45
CA PRO A 528 18.67 16.50 -8.57
C PRO A 528 20.14 16.57 -8.12
N GLU A 529 20.92 15.56 -8.51
CA GLU A 529 22.38 15.52 -8.33
C GLU A 529 23.08 16.78 -8.84
#